data_AF-A0A0N4UKL5-F1
#
_entry.id   AF-A0A0N4UKL5-F1
#
_cell.length_a   1.000
_cell.length_b   1.000
_cell.length_c   1.000
_cell.angle_alpha   90.00
_cell.angle_beta   90.00
_cell.angle_gamma   90.00
#
_symmetry.space_group_name_H-M   'P 1'
#
loop_
_entity.id
_entity.type
_entity.pdbx_description
1 polymer ?
#
loop_
_entity_poly.entity_id
_entity_poly.type
_entity_poly.pdbx_seq_one_letter_code
_entity_poly.pdbx_strand_id
1 'polypeptide(L)'
;MIDKLIRAFDECVLEHRKQCPKHITINLVDASYGFLCNDGYDIFMRNAECLMELDQRPSVKHCHDETLIDIERANRDTSLTMAQKLERMCDALNFFSGCVRLPIRHNCGVSAWTVIHRVLRDTTNTLMPSCTFTGNARKKQKPEMDQAISNDMNLPRMDLRKFPIEVIFPKL
;
A
#
# COMPACT_ATOMS: atom_id res chain seq x y z
N MET A 1 -12.63 -14.23 -15.32
CA MET A 1 -13.53 -13.92 -14.18
C MET A 1 -13.44 -12.44 -13.82
N ILE A 2 -12.22 -11.91 -13.67
CA ILE A 2 -11.93 -10.52 -13.32
C ILE A 2 -12.53 -9.51 -14.31
N ASP A 3 -12.48 -9.75 -15.63
CA ASP A 3 -13.07 -8.81 -16.61
C ASP A 3 -14.58 -8.66 -16.45
N LYS A 4 -15.28 -9.70 -15.99
CA LYS A 4 -16.73 -9.61 -15.71
C LYS A 4 -16.99 -8.67 -14.53
N LEU A 5 -16.12 -8.71 -13.51
CA LEU A 5 -16.24 -7.87 -12.32
C LEU A 5 -16.02 -6.39 -12.67
N ILE A 6 -15.01 -6.07 -13.49
CA ILE A 6 -14.75 -4.70 -13.92
C ILE A 6 -15.89 -4.15 -14.77
N ARG A 7 -16.41 -4.94 -15.73
CA ARG A 7 -17.58 -4.48 -16.50
C ARG A 7 -18.80 -4.24 -15.61
N ALA A 8 -19.07 -5.13 -14.66
CA ALA A 8 -20.16 -4.95 -13.70
C ALA A 8 -19.94 -3.71 -12.81
N PHE A 9 -18.70 -3.44 -12.41
CA PHE A 9 -18.34 -2.22 -11.71
C PHE A 9 -18.62 -0.99 -12.57
N ASP A 10 -18.15 -0.95 -13.81
CA ASP A 10 -18.33 0.17 -14.73
C ASP A 10 -19.80 0.46 -15.02
N GLU A 11 -20.61 -0.58 -15.20
CA GLU A 11 -22.07 -0.45 -15.33
C GLU A 11 -22.70 0.13 -14.05
N CYS A 12 -22.29 -0.35 -12.88
CA CYS A 12 -22.79 0.11 -11.58
C CYS A 12 -22.46 1.58 -11.30
N VAL A 13 -21.26 2.03 -11.67
CA VAL A 13 -20.78 3.38 -11.36
C VAL A 13 -21.03 4.39 -12.48
N LEU A 14 -21.64 4.00 -13.61
CA LEU A 14 -21.82 4.87 -14.78
C LEU A 14 -22.50 6.20 -14.44
N GLU A 15 -23.61 6.17 -13.69
CA GLU A 15 -24.32 7.38 -13.28
C GLU A 15 -23.54 8.17 -12.21
N HIS A 16 -22.85 7.47 -11.32
CA HIS A 16 -22.01 8.09 -10.30
C HIS A 16 -20.82 8.85 -10.93
N ARG A 17 -20.23 8.34 -12.01
CA ARG A 17 -19.17 9.03 -12.77
C ARG A 17 -19.66 10.35 -13.37
N LYS A 18 -20.92 10.40 -13.83
CA LYS A 18 -21.51 11.63 -14.41
C LYS A 18 -21.75 12.70 -13.34
N GLN A 19 -22.25 12.29 -12.17
CA GLN A 19 -22.59 13.19 -11.08
C GLN A 19 -21.34 13.64 -10.30
N CYS A 20 -20.41 12.71 -10.08
CA CYS A 20 -19.20 12.91 -9.29
C CYS A 20 -17.95 12.46 -10.08
N PRO A 21 -17.47 13.24 -11.07
CA PRO A 21 -16.33 12.85 -11.89
C PRO A 21 -15.01 12.64 -11.13
N LYS A 22 -14.91 13.19 -9.91
CA LYS A 22 -13.74 13.05 -9.02
C LYS A 22 -14.01 12.14 -7.82
N HIS A 23 -14.96 11.21 -7.94
CA HIS A 23 -15.29 10.31 -6.84
C HIS A 23 -14.08 9.44 -6.45
N ILE A 24 -13.57 9.64 -5.23
CA ILE A 24 -12.30 9.06 -4.80
C ILE A 24 -12.27 7.53 -4.89
N THR A 25 -13.33 6.85 -4.46
CA THR A 25 -13.42 5.38 -4.52
C THR A 25 -13.43 4.86 -5.96
N ILE A 26 -14.14 5.54 -6.87
CA ILE A 26 -14.21 5.12 -8.27
C ILE A 26 -12.84 5.29 -8.91
N ASN A 27 -12.22 6.46 -8.71
CA ASN A 27 -10.89 6.74 -9.22
C ASN A 27 -9.83 5.79 -8.64
N LEU A 28 -9.98 5.36 -7.38
CA LEU A 28 -9.07 4.41 -6.75
C LEU A 28 -9.18 3.03 -7.41
N VAL A 29 -10.41 2.57 -7.69
CA VAL A 29 -10.64 1.31 -8.42
C VAL A 29 -10.07 1.40 -9.83
N ASP A 30 -10.29 2.51 -10.53
CA ASP A 30 -9.73 2.73 -11.87
C ASP A 30 -8.19 2.71 -11.87
N ALA A 31 -7.57 3.40 -10.90
CA ALA A 31 -6.12 3.50 -10.76
C ALA A 31 -5.46 2.17 -10.34
N SER A 32 -6.22 1.22 -9.78
CA SER A 32 -5.74 -0.08 -9.35
C SER A 32 -6.20 -1.19 -10.29
N TYR A 33 -7.40 -1.72 -10.05
CA TYR A 33 -7.97 -2.82 -10.81
C TYR A 33 -8.31 -2.41 -12.25
N GLY A 34 -8.78 -1.18 -12.49
CA GLY A 34 -9.04 -0.70 -13.84
C GLY A 34 -7.80 -0.82 -14.73
N PHE A 35 -6.62 -0.45 -14.24
CA PHE A 35 -5.37 -0.68 -14.96
C PHE A 35 -4.99 -2.16 -15.05
N LEU A 36 -5.00 -2.90 -13.93
CA LEU A 36 -4.59 -4.31 -13.88
C LEU A 36 -5.47 -5.24 -14.72
N CYS A 37 -6.71 -4.83 -15.01
CA CYS A 37 -7.67 -5.63 -15.79
C CYS A 37 -7.80 -5.17 -17.24
N ASN A 38 -7.08 -4.11 -17.63
CA ASN A 38 -7.03 -3.60 -19.01
C ASN A 38 -5.57 -3.55 -19.46
N ASP A 39 -4.98 -2.35 -19.60
CA ASP A 39 -3.62 -2.15 -20.14
C ASP A 39 -2.53 -2.99 -19.44
N GLY A 40 -2.68 -3.23 -18.13
CA GLY A 40 -1.71 -3.97 -17.32
C GLY A 40 -1.93 -5.48 -17.32
N TYR A 41 -3.05 -5.96 -17.88
CA TYR A 41 -3.53 -7.33 -17.70
C TYR A 41 -2.53 -8.40 -18.12
N ASP A 42 -2.07 -8.36 -19.36
CA ASP A 42 -1.20 -9.40 -19.90
C ASP A 42 0.11 -9.51 -19.11
N ILE A 43 0.68 -8.37 -18.72
CA ILE A 43 1.93 -8.35 -17.94
C ILE A 43 1.66 -8.84 -16.52
N PHE A 44 0.59 -8.39 -15.88
CA PHE A 44 0.24 -8.83 -14.53
C PHE A 44 0.01 -10.34 -14.49
N MET A 45 -0.86 -10.87 -15.37
CA MET A 45 -1.21 -12.29 -15.39
C MET A 45 -0.01 -13.18 -15.69
N ARG A 46 0.89 -12.79 -16.60
CA ARG A 46 2.13 -13.54 -16.87
C ARG A 46 3.09 -13.61 -15.68
N ASN A 47 2.98 -12.69 -14.74
CA ASN A 47 3.88 -12.60 -13.58
C ASN A 47 3.16 -12.86 -12.25
N ALA A 48 1.86 -13.17 -12.28
CA ALA A 48 1.01 -13.23 -11.09
C ALA A 48 1.51 -14.28 -10.09
N GLU A 49 1.83 -15.50 -10.56
CA GLU A 49 2.38 -16.57 -9.73
C GLU A 49 3.67 -16.15 -9.03
N CYS A 50 4.63 -15.58 -9.77
CA CYS A 50 5.87 -15.07 -9.21
C CYS A 50 5.63 -13.96 -8.17
N LEU A 51 4.74 -13.01 -8.47
CA LEU A 51 4.42 -11.90 -7.56
C LEU A 51 3.78 -12.43 -6.26
N MET A 52 2.88 -13.42 -6.37
CA MET A 52 2.24 -14.06 -5.21
C MET A 52 3.24 -14.83 -4.36
N GLU A 53 4.16 -15.58 -4.95
CA GLU A 53 5.22 -16.27 -4.21
C GLU A 53 6.20 -15.28 -3.55
N LEU A 54 6.54 -14.21 -4.27
CA LEU A 54 7.45 -13.18 -3.78
C LEU A 54 6.88 -12.44 -2.56
N ASP A 55 5.57 -12.16 -2.57
CA ASP A 55 4.84 -11.53 -1.45
C ASP A 55 4.94 -12.36 -0.16
N GLN A 56 5.06 -13.68 -0.28
CA GLN A 56 5.19 -14.57 0.88
C GLN A 56 6.58 -14.52 1.53
N ARG A 57 7.60 -13.99 0.84
CA ARG A 57 8.98 -14.00 1.33
C ARG A 57 9.16 -13.06 2.51
N PRO A 58 9.94 -13.45 3.54
CA PRO A 58 10.14 -12.64 4.75
C PRO A 58 10.64 -11.21 4.47
N SER A 59 11.49 -11.04 3.45
CA SER A 59 12.03 -9.73 3.08
C SER A 59 10.96 -8.77 2.54
N VAL A 60 9.98 -9.29 1.81
CA VAL A 60 8.87 -8.48 1.26
C VAL A 60 7.83 -8.21 2.33
N LYS A 61 7.51 -9.21 3.16
CA LYS A 61 6.66 -9.01 4.36
C LYS A 61 7.21 -7.93 5.28
N HIS A 62 8.52 -7.89 5.50
CA HIS A 62 9.14 -6.81 6.27
C HIS A 62 8.90 -5.43 5.64
N CYS A 63 8.91 -5.30 4.30
CA CYS A 63 8.54 -4.05 3.64
C CYS A 63 7.09 -3.64 3.96
N HIS A 64 6.16 -4.60 3.93
CA HIS A 64 4.75 -4.37 4.27
C HIS A 64 4.58 -3.96 5.74
N ASP A 65 5.14 -4.73 6.66
CA ASP A 65 5.00 -4.53 8.10
C ASP A 65 5.53 -3.16 8.52
N GLU A 66 6.72 -2.77 8.06
CA GLU A 66 7.30 -1.47 8.37
C GLU A 66 6.46 -0.31 7.82
N THR A 67 5.95 -0.46 6.60
CA THR A 67 5.08 0.55 5.98
C THR A 67 3.79 0.71 6.77
N LEU A 68 3.17 -0.41 7.18
CA LEU A 68 1.94 -0.39 7.97
C LEU A 68 2.17 0.25 9.34
N ILE A 69 3.27 -0.09 10.01
CA ILE A 69 3.65 0.51 11.29
C ILE A 69 3.78 2.03 11.17
N ASP A 70 4.43 2.54 10.13
CA ASP A 70 4.63 3.97 9.94
C ASP A 70 3.31 4.71 9.64
N ILE A 71 2.43 4.11 8.83
CA ILE A 71 1.07 4.65 8.56
C ILE A 71 0.22 4.67 9.84
N GLU A 72 0.22 3.58 10.60
CA GLU A 72 -0.53 3.49 11.87
C GLU A 72 -0.01 4.49 12.90
N ARG A 73 1.31 4.64 13.01
CA ARG A 73 1.94 5.61 13.91
C ARG A 73 1.51 7.03 13.55
N ALA A 74 1.55 7.39 12.26
CA ALA A 74 1.10 8.70 11.80
C ALA A 74 -0.38 8.94 12.10
N ASN A 75 -1.23 7.93 11.92
CA ASN A 75 -2.66 8.03 12.22
C ASN A 75 -2.96 8.24 13.70
N ARG A 76 -2.24 7.52 14.58
CA ARG A 76 -2.45 7.57 16.04
C ARG A 76 -1.81 8.80 16.69
N ASP A 77 -0.84 9.44 16.05
CA ASP A 77 -0.22 10.65 16.57
C ASP A 77 -1.21 11.83 16.52
N THR A 78 -1.70 12.24 17.68
CA THR A 78 -2.66 13.34 17.82
C THR A 78 -2.00 14.72 17.74
N SER A 79 -0.67 14.79 17.81
CA SER A 79 0.08 16.04 17.67
C SER A 79 0.24 16.47 16.21
N LEU A 80 0.02 15.56 15.26
CA LEU A 80 0.14 15.83 13.83
C LEU A 80 -1.15 16.39 13.24
N THR A 81 -1.01 17.45 12.46
CA THR A 81 -2.06 17.92 11.55
C THR A 81 -2.33 16.89 10.45
N MET A 82 -3.51 16.94 9.82
CA MET A 82 -3.83 16.02 8.73
C MET A 82 -2.84 16.11 7.57
N ALA A 83 -2.37 17.31 7.22
CA ALA A 83 -1.35 17.49 6.19
C ALA A 83 -0.05 16.72 6.53
N GLN A 84 0.41 16.82 7.77
CA GLN A 84 1.59 16.08 8.24
C GLN A 84 1.35 14.57 8.25
N LYS A 85 0.15 14.11 8.61
CA LYS A 85 -0.20 12.68 8.53
C LYS A 85 -0.09 12.16 7.10
N LEU A 86 -0.66 12.89 6.13
CA LEU A 86 -0.59 12.52 4.72
C LEU A 86 0.85 12.52 4.19
N GLU A 87 1.68 13.47 4.62
CA GLU A 87 3.12 13.50 4.29
C GLU A 87 3.84 12.24 4.81
N ARG A 88 3.59 11.84 6.07
CA ARG A 88 4.17 10.62 6.65
C ARG A 88 3.71 9.35 5.94
N MET A 89 2.44 9.29 5.54
CA MET A 89 1.91 8.17 4.75
C MET A 89 2.54 8.12 3.35
N CYS A 90 2.72 9.27 2.72
CA CYS A 90 3.43 9.38 1.44
C CYS A 90 4.87 8.88 1.54
N ASP A 91 5.59 9.24 2.60
CA ASP A 91 6.95 8.74 2.88
C ASP A 91 6.95 7.22 3.06
N ALA A 92 5.99 6.68 3.83
CA ALA A 92 5.86 5.24 4.05
C ALA A 92 5.61 4.48 2.73
N LEU A 93 4.75 4.99 1.85
CA LEU A 93 4.50 4.38 0.53
C LEU A 93 5.70 4.48 -0.42
N ASN A 94 6.44 5.59 -0.38
CA ASN A 94 7.71 5.69 -1.11
C ASN A 94 8.75 4.70 -0.58
N PHE A 95 8.78 4.45 0.73
CA PHE A 95 9.63 3.43 1.33
C PHE A 95 9.22 2.06 0.85
N PHE A 96 7.93 1.72 0.91
CA PHE A 96 7.41 0.45 0.43
C PHE A 96 7.85 0.18 -1.01
N SER A 97 7.57 1.14 -1.90
CA SER A 97 7.94 1.07 -3.31
C SER A 97 9.45 0.87 -3.50
N GLY A 98 10.29 1.60 -2.77
CA GLY A 98 11.74 1.43 -2.82
C GLY A 98 12.21 0.07 -2.30
N CYS A 99 11.56 -0.43 -1.24
CA CYS A 99 11.87 -1.68 -0.57
C CYS A 99 11.57 -2.89 -1.46
N VAL A 100 10.41 -2.91 -2.13
CA VAL A 100 10.00 -4.03 -3.00
C VAL A 100 10.58 -3.96 -4.42
N ARG A 101 11.11 -2.80 -4.85
CA ARG A 101 11.62 -2.58 -6.20
C ARG A 101 12.64 -3.62 -6.64
N LEU A 102 13.70 -3.84 -5.86
CA LEU A 102 14.75 -4.79 -6.22
C LEU A 102 14.25 -6.25 -6.13
N PRO A 103 13.56 -6.68 -5.05
CA PRO A 103 12.93 -7.99 -5.02
C PRO A 103 12.07 -8.30 -6.24
N ILE A 104 11.17 -7.40 -6.65
CA ILE A 104 10.30 -7.62 -7.81
C ILE A 104 11.12 -7.69 -9.10
N ARG A 105 12.01 -6.71 -9.33
CA ARG A 105 12.82 -6.67 -10.57
C ARG A 105 13.71 -7.90 -10.75
N HIS A 106 14.30 -8.40 -9.67
CA HIS A 106 15.21 -9.56 -9.74
C HIS A 106 14.47 -10.89 -9.85
N ASN A 107 13.31 -11.05 -9.22
CA ASN A 107 12.61 -12.34 -9.19
C ASN A 107 11.53 -12.45 -10.27
N CYS A 108 10.77 -11.39 -10.51
CA CYS A 108 9.64 -11.39 -11.46
C CYS A 108 9.88 -10.50 -12.69
N GLY A 109 11.05 -9.84 -12.78
CA GLY A 109 11.45 -9.07 -13.93
C GLY A 109 10.99 -7.61 -13.94
N VAL A 110 11.54 -6.86 -14.90
CA VAL A 110 11.36 -5.40 -15.01
C VAL A 110 9.93 -5.04 -15.45
N SER A 111 9.29 -5.87 -16.26
CA SER A 111 7.89 -5.67 -16.69
C SER A 111 6.93 -5.76 -15.52
N ALA A 112 7.10 -6.75 -14.63
CA ALA A 112 6.28 -6.88 -13.42
C ALA A 112 6.42 -5.64 -12.53
N TRP A 113 7.66 -5.20 -12.29
CA TRP A 113 7.92 -3.96 -11.56
C TRP A 113 7.24 -2.74 -12.18
N THR A 114 7.26 -2.61 -13.50
CA THR A 114 6.67 -1.46 -14.19
C THR A 114 5.16 -1.37 -13.94
N VAL A 115 4.46 -2.50 -13.98
CA VAL A 115 3.03 -2.58 -13.68
C VAL A 115 2.75 -2.27 -12.22
N ILE A 116 3.45 -2.92 -11.28
CA ILE A 116 3.25 -2.71 -9.85
C ILE A 116 3.57 -1.26 -9.45
N HIS A 117 4.67 -0.70 -9.94
CA HIS A 117 5.05 0.68 -9.67
C HIS A 117 4.00 1.67 -10.19
N ARG A 118 3.41 1.41 -11.37
CA ARG A 118 2.32 2.24 -11.89
C ARG A 118 1.10 2.18 -10.97
N VAL A 119 0.66 1.00 -10.54
CA VAL A 119 -0.47 0.84 -9.60
C VAL A 119 -0.20 1.58 -8.30
N LEU A 120 0.98 1.38 -7.69
CA LEU A 120 1.35 2.06 -6.45
C LEU A 120 1.33 3.59 -6.60
N ARG A 121 1.91 4.11 -7.69
CA ARG A 121 1.93 5.54 -7.98
C ARG A 121 0.52 6.10 -8.19
N ASP A 122 -0.27 5.49 -9.06
CA ASP A 122 -1.56 6.01 -9.49
C ASP A 122 -2.58 5.95 -8.34
N THR A 123 -2.56 4.87 -7.54
CA THR A 123 -3.37 4.77 -6.32
C THR A 123 -2.94 5.77 -5.24
N THR A 124 -1.64 5.94 -5.03
CA THR A 124 -1.11 6.93 -4.09
C THR A 124 -1.54 8.34 -4.48
N ASN A 125 -1.41 8.70 -5.76
CA ASN A 125 -1.80 10.02 -6.26
C ASN A 125 -3.31 10.26 -6.17
N THR A 126 -4.12 9.19 -6.26
CA THR A 126 -5.57 9.28 -6.09
C THR A 126 -5.97 9.57 -4.65
N LEU A 127 -5.31 8.91 -3.68
CA LEU A 127 -5.59 9.10 -2.25
C LEU A 127 -4.92 10.35 -1.67
N MET A 128 -3.73 10.68 -2.18
CA MET A 128 -2.86 11.74 -1.69
C MET A 128 -2.29 12.53 -2.88
N PRO A 129 -3.08 13.44 -3.48
CA PRO A 129 -2.65 14.19 -4.66
C PRO A 129 -1.41 15.07 -4.45
N SER A 130 -1.14 15.47 -3.22
CA SER A 130 0.05 16.25 -2.85
C SER A 130 1.30 15.39 -2.59
N CYS A 131 1.21 14.06 -2.71
CA CYS A 131 2.32 13.16 -2.50
C CYS A 131 3.27 13.16 -3.70
N THR A 132 4.55 13.45 -3.47
CA THR A 132 5.60 13.27 -4.49
C THR A 132 6.06 11.82 -4.52
N PHE A 133 5.32 10.96 -5.23
CA PHE A 133 5.66 9.53 -5.34
C PHE A 133 6.80 9.31 -6.35
N THR A 134 7.98 8.95 -5.86
CA THR A 134 9.19 8.68 -6.66
C THR A 134 9.64 7.22 -6.59
N GLY A 135 9.15 6.47 -5.60
CA GLY A 135 9.56 5.09 -5.34
C GLY A 135 10.98 4.96 -4.77
N ASN A 136 11.56 6.05 -4.25
CA ASN A 136 12.93 6.13 -3.76
C ASN A 136 13.00 6.77 -2.36
N ALA A 137 12.27 6.29 -1.35
CA ALA A 137 12.56 6.74 0.01
C ALA A 137 13.68 5.89 0.63
N ARG A 138 14.79 6.55 0.98
CA ARG A 138 15.68 6.05 2.02
C ARG A 138 15.04 6.42 3.35
N LYS A 139 14.77 5.44 4.23
CA LYS A 139 14.41 5.75 5.62
C LYS A 139 15.43 6.75 6.15
N LYS A 140 14.97 7.92 6.63
CA LYS A 140 15.80 8.75 7.49
C LYS A 140 16.04 7.91 8.74
N GLN A 141 17.26 7.39 8.92
CA GLN A 141 17.66 6.77 10.18
C GLN A 141 17.35 7.79 11.28
N LYS A 142 16.47 7.43 12.22
CA LYS A 142 16.27 8.23 13.43
C LYS A 142 17.62 8.22 14.16
N PRO A 143 18.15 9.38 14.61
CA PRO A 143 19.36 9.36 15.41
C PRO A 143 19.09 8.52 16.65
N GLU A 144 19.95 7.54 16.91
CA GLU A 144 20.03 6.85 18.19
C GLU A 144 20.21 7.93 19.26
N MET A 145 19.12 8.28 19.95
CA MET A 145 19.19 9.07 21.17
C MET A 145 19.13 8.06 22.30
N ASP A 146 20.31 7.88 22.86
CA ASP A 146 20.76 7.10 24.00
C ASP A 146 19.71 6.48 24.92
N GLN A 147 20.00 5.21 25.21
CA GLN A 147 19.59 4.47 26.39
C GLN A 147 19.66 5.33 27.66
N ALA A 148 18.50 5.70 28.20
CA ALA A 148 18.40 6.05 29.61
C ALA A 148 17.01 5.74 30.18
N ILE A 149 16.95 4.57 30.83
CA ILE A 149 16.40 4.36 32.19
C ILE A 149 14.88 4.13 32.36
N SER A 150 14.64 2.86 32.70
CA SER A 150 13.71 2.29 33.68
C SER A 150 12.27 1.93 33.32
N ASN A 151 12.08 0.61 33.16
CA ASN A 151 11.24 -0.25 34.02
C ASN A 151 10.03 0.42 34.69
N ASP A 152 8.83 0.27 34.11
CA ASP A 152 7.73 -0.44 34.76
C ASP A 152 6.57 -0.66 33.77
N MET A 153 5.73 -1.66 34.06
CA MET A 153 4.55 -2.14 33.32
C MET A 153 4.82 -3.06 32.13
N ASN A 154 5.16 -4.30 32.50
CA ASN A 154 4.77 -5.49 31.73
C ASN A 154 3.25 -5.51 31.52
N LEU A 155 2.74 -4.85 30.50
CA LEU A 155 1.47 -5.27 29.89
C LEU A 155 1.83 -6.16 28.70
N PRO A 156 1.43 -7.45 28.68
CA PRO A 156 1.80 -8.34 27.60
C PRO A 156 1.35 -7.72 26.27
N ARG A 157 2.31 -7.46 25.38
CA ARG A 157 2.05 -7.12 23.99
C ARG A 157 1.12 -8.19 23.43
N MET A 158 -0.14 -7.84 23.21
CA MET A 158 -1.07 -8.70 22.49
C MET A 158 -0.51 -8.93 21.09
N ASP A 159 -0.07 -10.15 20.81
CA ASP A 159 0.38 -10.57 19.49
C ASP A 159 -0.84 -10.76 18.60
N LEU A 160 -1.15 -9.75 17.79
CA LEU A 160 -2.27 -9.77 16.85
C LEU A 160 -2.14 -10.91 15.82
N ARG A 161 -0.95 -11.49 15.61
CA ARG A 161 -0.77 -12.66 14.73
C ARG A 161 -1.39 -13.94 15.27
N LYS A 162 -1.75 -13.99 16.55
CA LYS A 162 -2.43 -15.14 17.16
C LYS A 162 -3.95 -15.11 17.02
N PHE A 163 -4.52 -13.99 16.55
CA PHE A 163 -5.95 -13.86 16.41
C PHE A 163 -6.36 -14.07 14.94
N PRO A 164 -7.42 -14.84 14.67
CA PRO A 164 -8.01 -14.93 13.34
C PRO A 164 -8.38 -13.52 12.82
N ILE A 165 -8.20 -13.28 11.52
CA ILE A 165 -8.47 -11.97 10.86
C ILE A 165 -9.89 -11.46 11.16
N GLU A 166 -10.86 -12.37 11.28
CA GLU A 166 -12.26 -12.07 11.63
C GLU A 166 -12.44 -11.41 13.01
N VAL A 167 -11.48 -11.59 13.92
CA VAL A 167 -11.47 -10.96 15.25
C VAL A 167 -10.84 -9.56 15.18
N ILE A 168 -9.89 -9.35 14.27
CA ILE A 168 -9.19 -8.07 14.08
C ILE A 168 -10.12 -7.07 13.35
N PHE A 169 -10.95 -7.57 12.43
CA PHE A 169 -11.93 -6.78 11.68
C PHE A 169 -13.33 -7.40 11.83
N PRO A 170 -14.06 -7.10 12.93
CA PRO A 170 -15.40 -7.61 13.09
C PRO A 170 -16.36 -6.88 12.12
N LYS A 171 -16.81 -7.60 11.09
CA LYS A 171 -17.88 -7.23 10.15
C LYS A 171 -17.73 -5.85 9.48
N LEU A 172 -16.94 -5.81 8.42
CA LEU A 172 -17.24 -4.98 7.24
C LEU A 172 -18.08 -5.80 6.26
#